data_AF-A0A9Q0EHT3-F1
#
_entry.id   AF-A0A9Q0EHT3-F1
#
_cell.length_a   1.000
_cell.length_b   1.000
_cell.length_c   1.000
_cell.angle_alpha   90.00
_cell.angle_beta   90.00
_cell.angle_gamma   90.00
#
_symmetry.space_group_name_H-M   'P 1'
#
loop_
_entity.id
_entity.type
_entity.pdbx_description
1 polymer ?
#
loop_
_entity_poly.entity_id
_entity_poly.type
_entity_poly.pdbx_seq_one_letter_code
_entity_poly.pdbx_strand_id
1 'polypeptide(L)'
;MAACIKRLDRAMFSTRLLRNVQLRNERSLCTSLHRLAVDAGQPSTFTPPPKPVIIDKTQRSILAVTMTDPHAAGKTNRFMGLCVQRGGRGLGATFILRNIIDNQGVEICYEMYSPRVQQIEVLKLEKRLDDNLMYLRDALPEYCTVDPAMKPHPFPATGEVPVNKLKVRMLPRPWSKRWERPNFDLKGVRFDLSLTPEEMEHAQKWAEPWVEYDMLKEYDTSKLAEDIYAEIQEAEAAGAK
;
A
#
# COMPACT_ATOMS: atom_id res chain seq x y z
N MET A 1 -39.21 -31.58 60.71
CA MET A 1 -39.60 -30.17 60.91
C MET A 1 -38.39 -29.40 61.42
N ALA A 2 -37.94 -28.37 60.69
CA ALA A 2 -37.33 -27.14 61.24
C ALA A 2 -36.66 -26.37 60.09
N ALA A 3 -37.03 -25.10 59.99
CA ALA A 3 -36.52 -24.13 59.04
C ALA A 3 -35.54 -23.17 59.73
N CYS A 4 -34.64 -22.57 58.90
CA CYS A 4 -34.02 -21.25 59.09
C CYS A 4 -32.97 -21.16 60.25
N ILE A 5 -31.91 -20.33 60.30
CA ILE A 5 -31.67 -18.96 59.84
C ILE A 5 -30.13 -18.68 59.80
N LYS A 6 -29.67 -17.94 58.77
CA LYS A 6 -28.55 -16.96 58.61
C LYS A 6 -27.23 -17.10 59.41
N ARG A 7 -26.11 -16.88 58.70
CA ARG A 7 -24.98 -16.08 59.21
C ARG A 7 -24.34 -15.23 58.10
N LEU A 8 -24.21 -13.93 58.40
CA LEU A 8 -23.57 -12.88 57.62
C LEU A 8 -22.04 -13.03 57.66
N ASP A 9 -21.36 -12.59 56.60
CA ASP A 9 -20.12 -11.84 56.79
C ASP A 9 -19.91 -10.74 55.73
N ARG A 10 -19.28 -9.66 56.18
CA ARG A 10 -19.30 -8.30 55.63
C ARG A 10 -17.86 -7.78 55.52
N ALA A 11 -17.40 -7.40 54.32
CA ALA A 11 -16.31 -6.44 54.07
C ALA A 11 -16.29 -6.10 52.56
N MET A 12 -16.82 -4.95 52.09
CA MET A 12 -16.31 -3.56 52.11
C MET A 12 -15.34 -3.21 50.94
N PHE A 13 -15.68 -2.09 50.28
CA PHE A 13 -15.00 -1.32 49.22
C PHE A 13 -15.19 -1.87 47.79
N SER A 14 -15.73 -1.13 46.80
CA SER A 14 -15.55 0.29 46.50
C SER A 14 -16.72 0.82 45.67
N THR A 15 -17.22 1.99 46.06
CA THR A 15 -18.12 2.83 45.27
C THR A 15 -17.42 3.33 44.01
N ARG A 16 -17.98 3.05 42.82
CA ARG A 16 -17.91 3.95 41.65
C ARG A 16 -19.08 3.67 40.72
N LEU A 17 -20.19 4.30 41.08
CA LEU A 17 -21.31 4.59 40.20
C LEU A 17 -20.82 5.44 39.02
N LEU A 18 -21.35 5.14 37.83
CA LEU A 18 -21.46 5.99 36.65
C LEU A 18 -20.15 6.31 35.90
N ARG A 19 -20.02 5.72 34.70
CA ARG A 19 -19.98 6.45 33.42
C ARG A 19 -19.88 5.47 32.26
N ASN A 20 -21.05 5.05 31.79
CA ASN A 20 -21.21 4.59 30.41
C ASN A 20 -21.75 5.80 29.65
N VAL A 21 -20.85 6.60 29.08
CA VAL A 21 -21.21 7.73 28.22
C VAL A 21 -20.59 7.47 26.85
N GLN A 22 -21.52 7.17 25.95
CA GLN A 22 -21.36 7.08 24.52
C GLN A 22 -20.76 8.37 23.97
N LEU A 23 -19.48 8.34 23.60
CA LEU A 23 -18.81 9.45 22.92
C LEU A 23 -19.30 9.50 21.47
N ARG A 24 -20.39 10.26 21.29
CA ARG A 24 -20.79 10.85 20.00
C ARG A 24 -19.68 11.77 19.50
N ASN A 25 -19.38 11.63 18.21
CA ASN A 25 -18.90 12.65 17.28
C ASN A 25 -18.77 14.07 17.89
N GLU A 26 -17.58 14.42 18.35
CA GLU A 26 -17.22 15.82 18.57
C GLU A 26 -16.47 16.32 17.33
N ARG A 27 -17.18 17.10 16.52
CA ARG A 27 -16.57 18.03 15.57
C ARG A 27 -15.73 19.00 16.40
N SER A 28 -14.42 18.76 16.46
CA SER A 28 -13.46 19.69 17.01
C SER A 28 -13.42 20.96 16.16
N LEU A 29 -14.06 22.01 16.65
CA LEU A 29 -13.85 23.38 16.16
C LEU A 29 -12.42 23.79 16.54
N CYS A 30 -11.55 23.88 15.53
CA CYS A 30 -10.20 24.39 15.69
C CYS A 30 -10.25 25.91 15.90
N THR A 31 -10.06 26.38 17.14
CA THR A 31 -9.78 27.79 17.44
C THR A 31 -8.27 28.00 17.57
N SER A 32 -7.56 27.96 16.44
CA SER A 32 -6.16 28.39 16.43
C SER A 32 -6.07 29.91 16.29
N LEU A 33 -5.72 30.59 17.37
CA LEU A 33 -5.17 31.95 17.34
C LEU A 33 -3.92 31.97 16.45
N HIS A 34 -3.93 32.82 15.42
CA HIS A 34 -2.76 33.03 14.57
C HIS A 34 -1.60 33.61 15.39
N ARG A 35 -0.52 32.83 15.51
CA ARG A 35 0.80 33.38 15.84
C ARG A 35 1.27 34.21 14.66
N LEU A 36 1.48 35.51 14.89
CA LEU A 36 2.20 36.37 13.94
C LEU A 36 3.66 35.92 13.90
N ALA A 37 4.06 35.33 12.78
CA ALA A 37 5.46 35.06 12.49
C ALA A 37 6.06 36.33 11.87
N VAL A 38 7.04 36.90 12.57
CA VAL A 38 8.03 37.81 12.01
C VAL A 38 9.15 36.92 11.46
N ASP A 39 9.19 36.73 10.14
CA ASP A 39 10.44 36.84 9.38
C ASP A 39 10.14 36.97 7.88
N ALA A 40 10.82 37.90 7.23
CA ALA A 40 10.62 38.26 5.83
C ALA A 40 11.35 37.27 4.91
N GLY A 41 10.70 36.17 4.59
CA GLY A 41 11.10 35.26 3.53
C GLY A 41 9.86 34.81 2.77
N GLN A 42 9.84 35.00 1.45
CA GLN A 42 8.80 34.43 0.59
C GLN A 42 8.68 32.92 0.88
N PRO A 43 7.47 32.37 1.08
CA PRO A 43 7.32 30.92 1.16
C PRO A 43 7.87 30.34 -0.14
N SER A 44 8.79 29.39 -0.04
CA SER A 44 9.38 28.73 -1.21
C SER A 44 8.25 28.22 -2.10
N THR A 45 8.16 28.72 -3.32
CA THR A 45 7.17 28.28 -4.31
C THR A 45 7.24 26.77 -4.44
N PHE A 46 6.12 26.08 -4.15
CA PHE A 46 6.02 24.65 -4.35
C PHE A 46 6.34 24.35 -5.82
N THR A 47 7.52 23.79 -6.04
CA THR A 47 7.93 23.30 -7.34
C THR A 47 7.54 21.82 -7.34
N PRO A 48 6.51 21.41 -8.11
CA PRO A 48 6.18 20.01 -8.18
C PRO A 48 7.42 19.25 -8.68
N PRO A 49 7.76 18.09 -8.09
CA PRO A 49 8.88 17.30 -8.58
C PRO A 49 8.68 17.01 -10.08
N PRO A 50 9.76 16.93 -10.87
CA PRO A 50 9.66 16.60 -12.28
C PRO A 50 8.82 15.32 -12.41
N LYS A 51 7.79 15.37 -13.29
CA LYS A 51 6.75 14.33 -13.42
C LYS A 51 7.41 12.94 -13.35
N PRO A 52 7.25 12.18 -12.26
CA PRO A 52 7.77 10.83 -12.24
C PRO A 52 6.96 10.06 -13.28
N VAL A 53 7.67 9.57 -14.30
CA VAL A 53 7.13 8.77 -15.40
C VAL A 53 6.81 7.37 -14.86
N ILE A 54 5.88 7.27 -13.91
CA ILE A 54 5.29 6.00 -13.47
C ILE A 54 3.98 5.87 -14.22
N ILE A 55 4.12 5.51 -15.51
CA ILE A 55 3.06 5.62 -16.51
C ILE A 55 1.85 4.74 -16.17
N ASP A 56 2.01 3.62 -15.44
CA ASP A 56 0.86 2.77 -15.13
C ASP A 56 0.71 2.40 -13.65
N LYS A 57 -0.53 2.42 -13.18
CA LYS A 57 -1.00 1.83 -11.91
C LYS A 57 -0.71 0.32 -11.78
N THR A 58 -0.35 -0.34 -12.87
CA THR A 58 -0.13 -1.80 -12.96
C THR A 58 1.35 -2.22 -12.92
N GLN A 59 2.27 -1.26 -12.91
CA GLN A 59 3.70 -1.56 -12.94
C GLN A 59 4.21 -1.97 -11.55
N ARG A 60 4.81 -3.15 -11.48
CA ARG A 60 5.42 -3.73 -10.27
C ARG A 60 6.91 -3.69 -10.41
N SER A 61 7.36 -2.45 -10.57
CA SER A 61 8.73 -2.06 -10.81
C SER A 61 9.51 -2.02 -9.52
N ILE A 62 10.83 -2.05 -9.68
CA ILE A 62 11.77 -1.72 -8.62
C ILE A 62 11.94 -0.20 -8.65
N LEU A 63 11.65 0.45 -7.53
CA LEU A 63 11.67 1.90 -7.38
C LEU A 63 12.70 2.30 -6.32
N ALA A 64 13.30 3.46 -6.51
CA ALA A 64 14.06 4.17 -5.50
C ALA A 64 13.35 5.49 -5.17
N VAL A 65 13.03 5.71 -3.90
CA VAL A 65 12.39 6.94 -3.44
C VAL A 65 13.36 7.70 -2.55
N THR A 66 13.63 8.95 -2.91
CA THR A 66 14.39 9.89 -2.09
C THR A 66 13.41 10.85 -1.41
N MET A 67 13.41 10.87 -0.09
CA MET A 67 12.51 11.67 0.74
C MET A 67 13.28 12.50 1.76
N THR A 68 12.80 13.70 2.08
CA THR A 68 13.33 14.50 3.19
C THR A 68 12.97 13.89 4.53
N ASP A 69 13.97 13.73 5.39
CA ASP A 69 13.78 13.28 6.76
C ASP A 69 14.61 14.16 7.71
N PRO A 70 13.96 15.01 8.53
CA PRO A 70 14.66 15.91 9.47
C PRO A 70 15.62 15.20 10.43
N HIS A 71 15.38 13.92 10.72
CA HIS A 71 16.14 13.15 11.71
C HIS A 71 17.19 12.23 11.08
N ALA A 72 17.18 12.05 9.75
CA ALA A 72 18.18 11.26 9.06
C ALA A 72 19.51 12.03 8.94
N ALA A 73 20.62 11.28 8.94
CA ALA A 73 21.91 11.84 8.57
C ALA A 73 21.86 12.38 7.14
N GLY A 74 22.20 13.66 6.94
CA GLY A 74 22.06 14.33 5.64
C GLY A 74 20.66 14.87 5.33
N LYS A 75 19.71 14.78 6.28
CA LYS A 75 18.31 15.24 6.16
C LYS A 75 17.50 14.61 5.02
N THR A 76 18.04 13.55 4.42
CA THR A 76 17.45 12.82 3.30
C THR A 76 17.55 11.33 3.56
N ASN A 77 16.57 10.60 3.08
CA ASN A 77 16.51 9.15 3.16
C ASN A 77 16.19 8.62 1.76
N ARG A 78 17.00 7.66 1.28
CA ARG A 78 16.76 6.95 0.03
C ARG A 78 16.46 5.49 0.33
N PHE A 79 15.29 5.03 -0.08
CA PHE A 79 14.88 3.65 0.06
C PHE A 79 14.63 3.03 -1.31
N MET A 80 15.13 1.80 -1.49
CA MET A 80 14.96 1.01 -2.70
C MET A 80 14.20 -0.26 -2.39
N GLY A 81 13.26 -0.62 -3.27
CA GLY A 81 12.46 -1.82 -3.10
C GLY A 81 11.50 -2.09 -4.24
N LEU A 82 10.85 -3.25 -4.16
CA LEU A 82 9.82 -3.67 -5.09
C LEU A 82 8.49 -3.02 -4.70
N CYS A 83 7.78 -2.43 -5.67
CA CYS A 83 6.42 -1.93 -5.44
C CYS A 83 5.43 -3.09 -5.32
N VAL A 84 4.97 -3.37 -4.09
CA VAL A 84 4.10 -4.53 -3.80
C VAL A 84 2.62 -4.23 -3.94
N GLN A 85 2.23 -2.98 -3.73
CA GLN A 85 0.85 -2.52 -3.86
C GLN A 85 0.82 -1.02 -4.14
N ARG A 86 -0.12 -0.61 -5.00
CA ARG A 86 -0.55 0.79 -5.14
C ARG A 86 -1.97 0.93 -4.59
N GLY A 87 -2.25 2.04 -3.93
CA GLY A 87 -3.52 2.31 -3.28
C GLY A 87 -3.86 3.80 -3.33
N GLY A 88 -4.97 4.16 -2.68
CA GLY A 88 -5.44 5.55 -2.65
C GLY A 88 -5.94 6.08 -4.00
N ARG A 89 -6.52 7.28 -3.97
CA ARG A 89 -7.05 8.00 -5.13
C ARG A 89 -6.79 9.49 -4.97
N GLY A 90 -6.71 10.21 -6.09
CA GLY A 90 -6.41 11.65 -6.09
C GLY A 90 -5.07 11.96 -5.41
N LEU A 91 -5.04 13.04 -4.63
CA LEU A 91 -3.86 13.47 -3.85
C LEU A 91 -3.42 12.45 -2.79
N GLY A 92 -4.33 11.60 -2.32
CA GLY A 92 -4.05 10.54 -1.35
C GLY A 92 -3.53 9.24 -1.98
N ALA A 93 -3.04 9.27 -3.22
CA ALA A 93 -2.47 8.10 -3.88
C ALA A 93 -1.19 7.63 -3.15
N THR A 94 -1.13 6.34 -2.85
CA THR A 94 -0.04 5.71 -2.10
C THR A 94 0.53 4.50 -2.84
N PHE A 95 1.76 4.12 -2.47
CA PHE A 95 2.37 2.87 -2.90
C PHE A 95 3.30 2.33 -1.81
N ILE A 96 3.41 1.01 -1.74
CA ILE A 96 4.20 0.32 -0.71
C ILE A 96 5.42 -0.29 -1.39
N LEU A 97 6.62 0.08 -0.93
CA LEU A 97 7.87 -0.53 -1.31
C LEU A 97 8.27 -1.56 -0.26
N ARG A 98 8.66 -2.76 -0.71
CA ARG A 98 9.20 -3.83 0.13
C ARG A 98 10.64 -4.14 -0.26
N ASN A 99 11.51 -4.30 0.72
CA ASN A 99 12.86 -4.83 0.53
C ASN A 99 13.28 -5.68 1.75
N ILE A 100 14.25 -6.57 1.57
CA ILE A 100 14.94 -7.28 2.65
C ILE A 100 16.31 -6.62 2.84
N ILE A 101 16.52 -5.98 3.99
CA ILE A 101 17.77 -5.32 4.36
C ILE A 101 18.30 -6.02 5.61
N ASP A 102 19.54 -6.49 5.58
CA ASP A 102 20.16 -7.23 6.69
C ASP A 102 19.30 -8.38 7.22
N ASN A 103 18.71 -9.16 6.30
CA ASN A 103 17.76 -10.24 6.58
C ASN A 103 16.46 -9.82 7.29
N GLN A 104 16.18 -8.53 7.39
CA GLN A 104 14.95 -7.99 7.94
C GLN A 104 14.05 -7.46 6.82
N GLY A 105 12.80 -7.91 6.79
CA GLY A 105 11.80 -7.37 5.88
C GLY A 105 11.36 -5.98 6.29
N VAL A 106 11.55 -5.00 5.42
CA VAL A 106 11.16 -3.60 5.61
C VAL A 106 10.15 -3.22 4.54
N GLU A 107 9.06 -2.58 4.97
CA GLU A 107 8.05 -2.00 4.08
C GLU A 107 7.84 -0.53 4.41
N ILE A 108 7.83 0.32 3.40
CA ILE A 108 7.53 1.74 3.54
C ILE A 108 6.39 2.11 2.60
N CYS A 109 5.34 2.71 3.17
CA CYS A 109 4.24 3.29 2.42
C CYS A 109 4.57 4.76 2.10
N TYR A 110 4.65 5.08 0.81
CA TYR A 110 4.88 6.43 0.32
C TYR A 110 3.59 7.01 -0.23
N GLU A 111 3.39 8.30 0.04
CA GLU A 111 2.39 9.14 -0.62
C GLU A 111 3.01 9.76 -1.89
N MET A 112 2.37 9.56 -3.03
CA MET A 112 2.91 9.98 -4.33
C MET A 112 3.06 11.50 -4.45
N TYR A 113 2.17 12.26 -3.82
CA TYR A 113 2.12 13.72 -3.89
C TYR A 113 2.62 14.40 -2.62
N SER A 114 3.34 13.68 -1.76
CA SER A 114 3.88 14.28 -0.53
C SER A 114 4.98 15.28 -0.86
N PRO A 115 4.97 16.49 -0.26
CA PRO A 115 6.00 17.51 -0.49
C PRO A 115 7.38 17.09 0.06
N ARG A 116 7.44 16.02 0.85
CA ARG A 116 8.70 15.46 1.35
C ARG A 116 9.42 14.63 0.29
N VAL A 117 8.71 14.10 -0.69
CA VAL A 117 9.28 13.29 -1.77
C VAL A 117 10.03 14.22 -2.71
N GLN A 118 11.34 14.03 -2.80
CA GLN A 118 12.20 14.79 -3.70
C GLN A 118 12.24 14.17 -5.09
N GLN A 119 12.38 12.84 -5.15
CA GLN A 119 12.54 12.11 -6.39
C GLN A 119 12.00 10.68 -6.24
N ILE A 120 11.29 10.23 -7.27
CA ILE A 120 10.95 8.82 -7.45
C ILE A 120 11.61 8.35 -8.74
N GLU A 121 12.55 7.42 -8.61
CA GLU A 121 13.35 6.88 -9.70
C GLU A 121 12.94 5.43 -9.97
N VAL A 122 12.70 5.12 -11.25
CA VAL A 122 12.38 3.75 -11.68
C VAL A 122 13.67 3.03 -12.03
N LEU A 123 14.07 2.06 -11.21
CA LEU A 123 15.30 1.30 -11.42
C LEU A 123 15.11 0.17 -12.44
N LYS A 124 13.97 -0.52 -12.36
CA LYS A 124 13.63 -1.60 -13.29
C LYS A 124 12.14 -1.58 -13.56
N LEU A 125 11.79 -1.36 -14.83
CA LEU A 125 10.41 -1.33 -15.28
C LEU A 125 9.96 -2.75 -15.68
N GLU A 126 9.13 -3.39 -14.85
CA GLU A 126 8.53 -4.69 -15.14
C GLU A 126 7.09 -4.77 -14.61
N LYS A 127 6.26 -5.58 -15.29
CA LYS A 127 4.95 -6.03 -14.79
C LYS A 127 5.10 -7.42 -14.19
N ARG A 128 4.19 -7.80 -13.28
CA ARG A 128 4.06 -9.18 -12.76
C ARG A 128 2.71 -9.75 -13.18
N LEU A 129 2.50 -11.05 -12.91
CA LEU A 129 1.27 -11.76 -13.26
C LEU A 129 0.05 -11.30 -12.43
N ASP A 130 0.28 -10.84 -11.21
CA ASP A 130 -0.76 -10.40 -10.29
C ASP A 130 -0.75 -8.88 -10.16
N ASP A 131 -1.80 -8.27 -9.60
CA ASP A 131 -1.89 -6.82 -9.29
C ASP A 131 -1.63 -6.44 -7.82
N ASN A 132 -1.73 -7.40 -6.90
CA ASN A 132 -1.27 -7.25 -5.50
C ASN A 132 -0.17 -8.29 -5.15
N LEU A 133 1.03 -7.86 -4.71
CA LEU A 133 2.17 -8.74 -4.37
C LEU A 133 2.30 -8.93 -2.85
N MET A 134 1.27 -8.65 -2.06
CA MET A 134 1.33 -8.77 -0.60
C MET A 134 1.66 -10.19 -0.10
N TYR A 135 1.47 -11.22 -0.93
CA TYR A 135 1.90 -12.58 -0.65
C TYR A 135 3.43 -12.73 -0.50
N LEU A 136 4.21 -11.75 -1.00
CA LEU A 136 5.66 -11.70 -0.82
C LEU A 136 6.11 -11.55 0.64
N ARG A 137 5.19 -11.26 1.57
CA ARG A 137 5.45 -11.32 3.02
C ARG A 137 5.67 -12.74 3.52
N ASP A 138 5.01 -13.71 2.88
CA ASP A 138 5.03 -15.13 3.24
C ASP A 138 5.85 -15.96 2.24
N ALA A 139 6.56 -15.31 1.31
CA ALA A 139 7.41 -15.94 0.32
C ALA A 139 8.86 -16.02 0.78
N LEU A 140 9.69 -16.79 0.05
CA LEU A 140 11.14 -16.79 0.27
C LEU A 140 11.72 -15.36 0.12
N PRO A 141 12.65 -14.94 1.02
CA PRO A 141 13.24 -13.60 0.99
C PRO A 141 13.94 -13.23 -0.33
N GLU A 142 14.46 -14.22 -1.05
CA GLU A 142 15.16 -14.05 -2.34
C GLU A 142 14.33 -13.28 -3.37
N TYR A 143 13.00 -13.46 -3.37
CA TYR A 143 12.12 -12.80 -4.35
C TYR A 143 11.85 -11.33 -4.05
N CYS A 144 12.20 -10.86 -2.84
CA CYS A 144 11.99 -9.49 -2.36
C CYS A 144 13.30 -8.72 -2.18
N THR A 145 14.44 -9.40 -2.23
CA THR A 145 15.74 -8.80 -1.93
C THR A 145 16.19 -7.98 -3.13
N VAL A 146 16.38 -6.68 -2.91
CA VAL A 146 16.87 -5.72 -3.91
C VAL A 146 18.13 -5.09 -3.36
N ASP A 147 19.21 -5.16 -4.15
CA ASP A 147 20.49 -4.54 -3.81
C ASP A 147 20.35 -3.01 -3.76
N PRO A 148 20.69 -2.36 -2.62
CA PRO A 148 20.73 -0.91 -2.52
C PRO A 148 21.71 -0.23 -3.50
N ALA A 149 22.68 -0.95 -4.06
CA ALA A 149 23.61 -0.39 -5.05
C ALA A 149 23.14 -0.58 -6.52
N MET A 150 21.92 -1.10 -6.74
CA MET A 150 21.38 -1.35 -8.08
C MET A 150 21.28 -0.08 -8.91
N LYS A 151 21.85 -0.10 -10.12
CA LYS A 151 21.75 0.99 -11.09
C LYS A 151 20.45 0.90 -11.92
N PRO A 152 19.93 2.04 -12.41
CA PRO A 152 18.78 2.04 -13.31
C PRO A 152 19.07 1.27 -14.60
N HIS A 153 18.14 0.40 -14.98
CA HIS A 153 18.18 -0.31 -16.26
C HIS A 153 17.49 0.53 -17.32
N PRO A 154 18.11 0.76 -18.48
CA PRO A 154 17.48 1.51 -19.56
C PRO A 154 16.27 0.75 -20.09
N PHE A 155 15.16 1.45 -20.32
CA PHE A 155 13.95 0.92 -20.94
C PHE A 155 13.51 1.83 -22.10
N PRO A 156 12.94 1.25 -23.17
CA PRO A 156 12.46 2.04 -24.30
C PRO A 156 11.21 2.85 -23.90
N ALA A 157 11.13 4.10 -24.36
CA ALA A 157 10.00 4.98 -24.05
C ALA A 157 8.69 4.58 -24.76
N THR A 158 8.77 3.83 -25.86
CA THR A 158 7.63 3.56 -26.77
C THR A 158 7.29 2.07 -26.89
N GLY A 159 7.79 1.23 -25.98
CA GLY A 159 7.56 -0.22 -25.99
C GLY A 159 6.54 -0.70 -24.96
N GLU A 160 5.93 -1.86 -25.20
CA GLU A 160 5.16 -2.54 -24.16
C GLU A 160 6.06 -2.92 -22.98
N VAL A 161 5.54 -2.72 -21.76
CA VAL A 161 6.29 -3.06 -20.55
C VAL A 161 6.42 -4.58 -20.43
N PRO A 162 7.64 -5.13 -20.26
CA PRO A 162 7.85 -6.57 -20.17
C PRO A 162 7.15 -7.16 -18.93
N VAL A 163 6.45 -8.28 -19.13
CA VAL A 163 5.77 -9.03 -18.06
C VAL A 163 6.68 -10.14 -17.55
N ASN A 164 7.10 -10.01 -16.30
CA ASN A 164 7.87 -11.03 -15.59
C ASN A 164 6.94 -12.15 -15.11
N LYS A 165 7.05 -13.33 -15.75
CA LYS A 165 6.25 -14.54 -15.49
C LYS A 165 6.81 -15.41 -14.35
N LEU A 166 7.80 -14.93 -13.60
CA LEU A 166 8.39 -15.67 -12.49
C LEU A 166 7.33 -15.99 -11.44
N LYS A 167 7.22 -17.29 -11.10
CA LYS A 167 6.36 -17.77 -10.02
C LYS A 167 7.17 -18.02 -8.74
N VAL A 168 6.64 -17.52 -7.64
CA VAL A 168 7.26 -17.47 -6.32
C VAL A 168 7.02 -18.76 -5.53
N ARG A 169 7.99 -19.16 -4.72
CA ARG A 169 7.84 -20.22 -3.71
C ARG A 169 7.47 -19.59 -2.36
N MET A 170 6.46 -20.17 -1.71
CA MET A 170 6.02 -19.74 -0.39
C MET A 170 6.86 -20.41 0.70
N LEU A 171 6.94 -19.77 1.87
CA LEU A 171 7.44 -20.38 3.09
C LEU A 171 6.46 -21.48 3.57
N PRO A 172 6.88 -22.37 4.47
CA PRO A 172 5.96 -23.26 5.17
C PRO A 172 4.89 -22.46 5.95
N ARG A 173 3.70 -23.03 6.08
CA ARG A 173 2.61 -22.44 6.89
C ARG A 173 3.00 -22.32 8.37
N PRO A 174 2.42 -21.39 9.14
CA PRO A 174 1.30 -20.51 8.80
C PRO A 174 1.69 -19.25 8.01
N TRP A 175 0.83 -18.85 7.08
CA TRP A 175 0.95 -17.58 6.33
C TRP A 175 0.11 -16.48 6.95
N SER A 176 0.41 -15.22 6.61
CA SER A 176 -0.35 -14.05 7.03
C SER A 176 -1.80 -14.06 6.52
N LYS A 177 -2.04 -14.63 5.33
CA LYS A 177 -3.38 -14.80 4.75
C LYS A 177 -3.51 -16.16 4.07
N ARG A 178 -4.76 -16.52 3.80
CA ARG A 178 -5.16 -17.70 3.03
C ARG A 178 -5.08 -17.41 1.53
N TRP A 179 -3.85 -17.25 1.04
CA TRP A 179 -3.54 -16.89 -0.35
C TRP A 179 -4.03 -17.91 -1.38
N GLU A 180 -4.26 -19.15 -0.97
CA GLU A 180 -4.77 -20.24 -1.80
C GLU A 180 -6.23 -20.05 -2.25
N ARG A 181 -6.94 -19.10 -1.64
CA ARG A 181 -8.36 -18.89 -1.92
C ARG A 181 -8.59 -18.20 -3.27
N PRO A 182 -9.63 -18.62 -4.04
CA PRO A 182 -9.92 -18.05 -5.36
C PRO A 182 -10.18 -16.54 -5.37
N ASN A 183 -10.62 -15.96 -4.25
CA ASN A 183 -10.89 -14.53 -4.13
C ASN A 183 -9.65 -13.63 -4.36
N PHE A 184 -8.43 -14.17 -4.23
CA PHE A 184 -7.21 -13.43 -4.52
C PHE A 184 -6.75 -13.55 -5.98
N ASP A 185 -7.25 -14.54 -6.73
CA ASP A 185 -6.87 -14.86 -8.12
C ASP A 185 -5.34 -14.79 -8.40
N LEU A 186 -4.54 -15.43 -7.53
CA LEU A 186 -3.08 -15.38 -7.64
C LEU A 186 -2.55 -16.37 -8.70
N LYS A 187 -1.84 -15.84 -9.68
CA LYS A 187 -1.16 -16.55 -10.79
C LYS A 187 0.35 -16.64 -10.58
N GLY A 188 0.91 -15.74 -9.75
CA GLY A 188 2.35 -15.64 -9.46
C GLY A 188 2.88 -16.57 -8.37
N VAL A 189 2.08 -17.47 -7.81
CA VAL A 189 2.49 -18.39 -6.72
C VAL A 189 2.53 -19.85 -7.21
N ARG A 190 3.56 -20.59 -6.81
CA ARG A 190 3.65 -22.06 -6.98
C ARG A 190 3.01 -22.80 -5.81
N PHE A 191 1.68 -22.94 -5.85
CA PHE A 191 0.94 -23.70 -4.85
C PHE A 191 1.21 -25.20 -4.93
N ASP A 192 1.59 -25.73 -6.09
CA ASP A 192 2.00 -27.12 -6.32
C ASP A 192 3.14 -27.58 -5.40
N LEU A 193 4.05 -26.67 -5.03
CA LEU A 193 5.16 -26.97 -4.15
C LEU A 193 4.83 -26.80 -2.66
N SER A 194 3.72 -26.13 -2.34
CA SER A 194 3.40 -25.68 -0.98
C SER A 194 2.14 -26.32 -0.40
N LEU A 195 1.24 -26.84 -1.26
CA LEU A 195 -0.07 -27.37 -0.90
C LEU A 195 -0.33 -28.70 -1.59
N THR A 196 -1.10 -29.56 -0.93
CA THR A 196 -1.56 -30.82 -1.53
C THR A 196 -2.79 -30.58 -2.43
N PRO A 197 -3.09 -31.51 -3.37
CA PRO A 197 -4.32 -31.44 -4.17
C PRO A 197 -5.60 -31.35 -3.32
N GLU A 198 -5.66 -32.10 -2.21
CA GLU A 198 -6.81 -32.08 -1.29
C GLU A 198 -7.03 -30.71 -0.65
N GLU A 199 -5.95 -30.00 -0.30
CA GLU A 199 -6.01 -28.66 0.26
C GLU A 199 -6.47 -27.63 -0.79
N MET A 200 -6.02 -27.79 -2.03
CA MET A 200 -6.47 -26.96 -3.16
C MET A 200 -7.95 -27.18 -3.46
N GLU A 201 -8.43 -28.43 -3.46
CA GLU A 201 -9.86 -28.75 -3.60
C GLU A 201 -10.69 -28.15 -2.47
N HIS A 202 -10.16 -28.18 -1.24
CA HIS A 202 -10.81 -27.53 -0.11
C HIS A 202 -10.90 -26.01 -0.30
N ALA A 203 -9.82 -25.36 -0.75
CA ALA A 203 -9.79 -23.93 -1.06
C ALA A 203 -10.80 -23.54 -2.16
N GLN A 204 -11.00 -24.43 -3.14
CA GLN A 204 -11.95 -24.22 -4.24
C GLN A 204 -13.41 -24.17 -3.77
N LYS A 205 -13.75 -24.69 -2.58
CA LYS A 205 -15.11 -24.59 -2.01
C LYS A 205 -15.56 -23.15 -1.75
N TRP A 206 -14.62 -22.21 -1.64
CA TRP A 206 -14.90 -20.77 -1.50
C TRP A 206 -14.88 -20.02 -2.84
N ALA A 207 -14.82 -20.73 -3.98
CA ALA A 207 -14.96 -20.09 -5.27
C ALA A 207 -16.36 -19.50 -5.43
N GLU A 208 -16.42 -18.36 -6.09
CA GLU A 208 -17.68 -17.69 -6.45
C GLU A 208 -17.73 -17.51 -7.98
N PRO A 209 -17.97 -18.58 -8.77
CA PRO A 209 -17.85 -18.53 -10.23
C PRO A 209 -18.80 -17.52 -10.90
N TRP A 210 -19.93 -17.20 -10.26
CA TRP A 210 -20.90 -16.22 -10.76
C TRP A 210 -20.36 -14.78 -10.78
N VAL A 211 -19.29 -14.48 -10.02
CA VAL A 211 -18.72 -13.12 -9.94
C VAL A 211 -18.12 -12.66 -11.27
N GLU A 212 -17.56 -13.58 -12.07
CA GLU A 212 -17.04 -13.25 -13.40
C GLU A 212 -18.15 -12.82 -14.36
N TYR A 213 -19.37 -13.33 -14.17
CA TYR A 213 -20.52 -13.04 -15.03
C TYR A 213 -21.42 -11.92 -14.48
N ASP A 214 -21.03 -11.29 -13.37
CA ASP A 214 -21.78 -10.20 -12.76
C ASP A 214 -21.46 -8.86 -13.46
N MET A 215 -22.15 -8.62 -14.58
CA MET A 215 -21.98 -7.40 -15.37
C MET A 215 -22.30 -6.11 -14.61
N LEU A 216 -23.10 -6.16 -13.53
CA LEU A 216 -23.43 -4.97 -12.73
C LEU A 216 -22.26 -4.50 -11.85
N LYS A 217 -21.31 -5.40 -11.59
CA LYS A 217 -20.10 -5.11 -10.80
C LYS A 217 -19.02 -4.40 -11.62
N GLU A 218 -19.07 -4.52 -12.94
CA GLU A 218 -18.12 -3.88 -13.84
C GLU A 218 -18.29 -2.36 -13.83
N TYR A 219 -17.17 -1.64 -13.75
CA TYR A 219 -17.16 -0.18 -13.76
C TYR A 219 -16.49 0.31 -15.05
N ASP A 220 -17.31 0.71 -16.03
CA ASP A 220 -16.82 1.24 -17.29
C ASP A 220 -16.20 2.64 -17.09
N THR A 221 -14.89 2.73 -17.29
CA THR A 221 -14.10 3.95 -17.18
C THR A 221 -13.72 4.55 -18.53
N SER A 222 -14.21 4.03 -19.66
CA SER A 222 -13.81 4.45 -21.01
C SER A 222 -13.98 5.95 -21.24
N LYS A 223 -15.22 6.47 -21.11
CA LYS A 223 -15.54 7.90 -21.27
C LYS A 223 -14.79 8.79 -20.27
N LEU A 224 -14.74 8.35 -19.01
CA LEU A 224 -14.03 9.07 -17.96
C LEU A 224 -12.53 9.19 -18.29
N ALA A 225 -11.92 8.15 -18.84
CA ALA A 225 -10.52 8.15 -19.22
C ALA A 225 -10.24 9.11 -20.39
N GLU A 226 -11.13 9.17 -21.38
CA GLU A 226 -11.06 10.12 -22.49
C GLU A 226 -11.13 11.58 -21.98
N ASP A 227 -12.10 11.89 -21.11
CA ASP A 227 -12.26 13.21 -20.52
C ASP A 227 -11.03 13.63 -19.71
N ILE A 228 -10.50 12.73 -18.87
CA ILE A 228 -9.28 12.98 -18.07
C ILE A 228 -8.08 13.21 -18.99
N TYR A 229 -7.97 12.46 -20.09
CA TYR A 229 -6.85 12.60 -21.01
C TYR A 229 -6.89 13.97 -21.72
N ALA A 230 -8.07 14.42 -22.15
CA ALA A 230 -8.26 15.76 -22.70
C ALA A 230 -7.86 16.85 -21.69
N GLU A 231 -8.30 16.76 -20.44
CA GLU A 231 -7.94 17.71 -19.38
C GLU A 231 -6.43 17.77 -19.14
N ILE A 232 -5.75 16.61 -19.11
CA ILE A 232 -4.29 16.55 -18.96
C ILE A 232 -3.59 17.23 -20.14
N GLN A 233 -4.04 17.00 -21.37
CA GLN A 233 -3.45 17.62 -22.56
C GLN A 233 -3.65 19.14 -22.57
N GLU A 234 -4.82 19.63 -22.17
CA GLU A 234 -5.10 21.06 -22.04
C GLU A 234 -4.23 21.71 -20.95
N ALA A 235 -4.08 21.06 -19.79
CA ALA A 235 -3.23 21.53 -18.71
C ALA A 235 -1.74 21.56 -19.10
N GLU A 236 -1.28 20.55 -19.85
CA GLU A 236 0.08 20.51 -20.39
C GLU A 236 0.34 21.63 -21.40
N ALA A 237 -0.62 21.90 -22.29
CA ALA A 237 -0.54 23.00 -23.26
C ALA A 237 -0.56 24.38 -22.57
N ALA A 238 -1.31 24.53 -21.49
CA ALA A 238 -1.38 25.78 -20.72
C ALA A 238 -0.11 26.05 -19.90
N GLY A 239 0.50 25.01 -19.32
CA GLY A 239 1.73 25.13 -18.52
C GLY A 239 3.04 25.23 -19.33
N ALA A 240 2.98 25.02 -20.65
CA ALA A 240 4.12 25.21 -21.55
C ALA A 240 4.27 26.66 -22.08
N LYS A 241 3.35 27.56 -21.70
CA LYS A 241 3.44 29.01 -21.94
C LYS A 241 4.04 29.73 -20.73
#